data_AF-A0A7S1C338-F1
#
_entry.id   AF-A0A7S1C338-F1
#
_cell.length_a   1.000
_cell.length_b   1.000
_cell.length_c   1.000
_cell.angle_alpha   90.00
_cell.angle_beta   90.00
_cell.angle_gamma   90.00
#
_symmetry.space_group_name_H-M   'P 1'
#
loop_
_entity.id
_entity.type
_entity.pdbx_description
1 polymer ?
#
loop_
_entity_poly.entity_id
_entity_poly.type
_entity_poly.pdbx_seq_one_letter_code
_entity_poly.pdbx_strand_id
1 'polypeptide(L)'
;CPYDAGMLLTCGKDNRTLLWDLYKMESIYDIPNEDAGREPAEDARGMYGGLGSSQQKRYDVQWSPLLRGVASTCSFDRKVQCHSLNGAFTLSGRPPKWTQRPSGVAFGFGGQCVSFAADAPVLQVRKVVEDEPLAAASAEFDRALDSGDLRGLCASKSAAAATAHEAQVWSFLRILFEEDARAELLTHLGFDAKEIEEKAMKFASPASFDSDWSAVSDANAPENQRPAGTLCKKAEETVHRALLVGNFEAAVECCFRSGS
;
A
#
# COMPACT_ATOMS: atom_id res chain seq x y z
N CYS A 1 37.77 15.71 -22.63
CA CYS A 1 36.34 16.05 -22.59
C CYS A 1 36.06 16.66 -21.20
N PRO A 2 35.23 17.72 -21.07
CA PRO A 2 34.94 18.31 -19.75
C PRO A 2 34.24 17.34 -18.79
N TYR A 3 33.59 16.30 -19.32
CA TYR A 3 32.83 15.33 -18.53
C TYR A 3 33.56 13.99 -18.34
N ASP A 4 34.63 13.74 -19.09
CA ASP A 4 35.44 12.52 -18.98
C ASP A 4 36.89 12.78 -19.41
N ALA A 5 37.82 12.49 -18.51
CA ALA A 5 39.25 12.64 -18.76
C ALA A 5 39.80 11.58 -19.73
N GLY A 6 39.10 10.46 -19.92
CA GLY A 6 39.51 9.41 -20.85
C GLY A 6 39.23 9.70 -22.33
N MET A 7 38.52 10.80 -22.63
CA MET A 7 38.03 11.08 -23.98
C MET A 7 38.67 12.35 -24.55
N LEU A 8 39.20 12.26 -25.76
CA LEU A 8 39.81 13.38 -26.48
C LEU A 8 39.18 13.55 -27.87
N LEU A 9 38.89 14.79 -28.24
CA LEU A 9 38.52 15.15 -29.62
C LEU A 9 39.69 15.87 -30.27
N THR A 10 39.96 15.52 -31.51
CA THR A 10 40.98 16.18 -32.33
C THR A 10 40.44 16.41 -33.73
N CYS A 11 40.72 17.56 -34.31
CA CYS A 11 40.54 17.82 -35.74
C CYS A 11 41.88 18.13 -36.40
N GLY A 12 42.07 17.69 -37.64
CA GLY A 12 43.35 17.80 -38.35
C GLY A 12 43.23 18.37 -39.76
N LYS A 13 44.39 18.65 -40.39
CA LYS A 13 44.49 19.12 -41.79
C LYS A 13 44.03 18.09 -42.82
N ASP A 14 43.92 16.83 -42.39
CA ASP A 14 43.36 15.69 -43.12
C ASP A 14 41.83 15.74 -43.21
N ASN A 15 41.19 16.78 -42.67
CA ASN A 15 39.74 16.98 -42.65
C ASN A 15 38.99 15.89 -41.87
N ARG A 16 39.67 15.21 -40.95
CA ARG A 16 39.09 14.21 -40.06
C ARG A 16 38.85 14.82 -38.70
N THR A 17 37.80 14.36 -38.03
CA THR A 17 37.51 14.74 -36.64
C THR A 17 37.36 13.47 -35.84
N LEU A 18 38.40 13.14 -35.08
CA LEU A 18 38.52 11.86 -34.41
C LEU A 18 38.19 12.00 -32.92
N LEU A 19 37.41 11.04 -32.44
CA LEU A 19 37.19 10.77 -31.03
C LEU A 19 38.15 9.67 -30.58
N TRP A 20 38.93 9.92 -29.54
CA TRP A 20 39.94 9.03 -29.02
C TRP A 20 39.59 8.52 -27.62
N ASP A 21 39.90 7.25 -27.38
CA ASP A 21 40.00 6.69 -26.04
C ASP A 21 41.46 6.78 -25.58
N LEU A 22 41.71 7.58 -24.54
CA LEU A 22 43.05 7.72 -23.97
C LEU A 22 43.47 6.50 -23.13
N TYR A 23 42.54 5.64 -22.71
CA TYR A 23 42.89 4.42 -21.99
C TYR A 23 43.39 3.32 -22.93
N LYS A 24 42.81 3.24 -24.13
CA LYS A 24 43.20 2.27 -25.16
C LYS A 24 44.21 2.83 -26.17
N MET A 25 44.41 4.15 -26.17
CA MET A 25 45.29 4.85 -27.12
C MET A 25 44.87 4.63 -28.58
N GLU A 26 43.56 4.52 -28.83
CA GLU A 26 42.99 4.28 -30.15
C GLU A 26 41.88 5.29 -30.50
N SER A 27 41.68 5.52 -31.80
CA SER A 27 40.54 6.31 -32.28
C SER A 27 39.28 5.44 -32.27
N ILE A 28 38.27 5.85 -31.52
CA ILE A 28 37.00 5.16 -31.36
C ILE A 28 36.06 5.43 -32.54
N TYR A 29 36.01 6.69 -32.98
CA TYR A 29 35.01 7.14 -33.95
C TYR A 29 35.52 8.31 -34.79
N ASP A 30 35.19 8.30 -36.07
CA ASP A 30 35.44 9.40 -37.00
C ASP A 30 34.13 10.14 -37.24
N ILE A 31 34.07 11.41 -36.85
CA ILE A 31 32.88 12.24 -36.99
C ILE A 31 32.79 12.66 -38.47
N PRO A 32 31.76 12.18 -39.20
CA PRO A 32 31.67 12.41 -40.63
C PRO A 32 31.58 13.90 -40.95
N ASN A 33 32.26 14.32 -42.01
CA ASN A 33 32.12 15.64 -42.61
C ASN A 33 31.34 15.51 -43.91
N GLU A 34 30.01 15.59 -43.82
CA GLU A 34 29.09 15.44 -44.96
C GLU A 34 29.35 16.48 -46.07
N ASP A 35 29.88 17.64 -45.70
CA ASP A 35 30.20 18.70 -46.65
C ASP A 35 31.52 18.44 -47.39
N ALA A 36 32.44 17.61 -46.88
CA ALA A 36 33.80 17.45 -47.41
C ALA A 36 33.91 16.91 -48.85
N GLY A 37 32.84 16.31 -49.38
CA GLY A 37 32.78 15.77 -50.74
C GLY A 37 31.70 16.40 -51.61
N ARG A 38 31.02 17.45 -51.11
CA ARG A 38 29.95 18.11 -51.85
C ARG A 38 30.55 19.22 -52.72
N GLU A 39 30.39 19.10 -54.03
CA GLU A 39 30.76 20.16 -54.98
C GLU A 39 30.13 21.49 -54.53
N PRO A 40 30.90 22.59 -54.49
CA PRO A 40 30.38 23.89 -54.11
C PRO A 40 29.24 24.28 -55.07
N ALA A 41 28.13 24.78 -54.50
CA ALA A 41 26.98 25.24 -55.29
C ALA A 41 27.42 26.23 -56.37
N GLU A 42 26.84 26.16 -57.57
CA GLU A 42 27.27 26.96 -58.73
C GLU A 42 27.27 28.48 -58.46
N ASP A 43 26.42 28.94 -57.54
CA ASP A 43 26.29 30.34 -57.10
C ASP A 43 27.52 30.87 -56.33
N ALA A 44 28.41 29.98 -55.87
CA ALA A 44 29.65 30.34 -55.17
C ALA A 44 30.84 30.58 -56.13
N ARG A 45 30.66 30.48 -57.46
CA ARG A 45 31.67 30.79 -58.50
C ARG A 45 31.89 32.30 -58.72
N GLY A 46 31.69 33.15 -57.70
CA GLY A 46 31.99 34.58 -57.78
C GLY A 46 33.48 34.85 -58.05
N MET A 47 33.81 36.06 -58.53
CA MET A 47 35.12 36.60 -59.00
C MET A 47 36.40 36.21 -58.21
N TYR A 48 36.31 35.64 -57.01
CA TYR A 48 37.42 35.06 -56.22
C TYR A 48 37.28 33.53 -56.03
N GLY A 49 36.65 32.85 -56.98
CA GLY A 49 36.27 31.44 -56.93
C GLY A 49 37.40 30.50 -57.36
N GLY A 50 38.07 29.90 -56.38
CA GLY A 50 39.12 28.89 -56.65
C GLY A 50 39.56 28.04 -55.46
N LEU A 51 38.82 28.00 -54.35
CA LEU A 51 39.22 27.31 -53.10
C LEU A 51 38.20 26.25 -52.65
N GLY A 52 37.52 25.61 -53.60
CA GLY A 52 36.31 24.79 -53.37
C GLY A 52 36.44 23.67 -52.34
N SER A 53 37.60 23.02 -52.22
CA SER A 53 37.81 21.91 -51.27
C SER A 53 38.46 22.30 -49.95
N SER A 54 39.14 23.45 -49.88
CA SER A 54 39.86 23.87 -48.66
C SER A 54 38.95 24.56 -47.65
N GLN A 55 37.82 25.13 -48.10
CA GLN A 55 36.87 25.84 -47.24
C GLN A 55 36.04 24.88 -46.36
N GLN A 56 35.80 23.64 -46.82
CA GLN A 56 35.05 22.64 -46.04
C GLN A 56 35.90 21.95 -44.96
N LYS A 57 37.18 22.34 -44.81
CA LYS A 57 38.07 21.79 -43.80
C LYS A 57 37.71 22.31 -42.42
N ARG A 58 37.60 21.39 -41.46
CA ARG A 58 37.41 21.72 -40.05
C ARG A 58 38.72 22.17 -39.41
N TYR A 59 38.68 23.26 -38.64
CA TYR A 59 39.88 23.80 -37.98
C TYR A 59 39.77 23.89 -36.46
N ASP A 60 38.57 23.78 -35.91
CA ASP A 60 38.36 23.71 -34.46
C ASP A 60 37.24 22.71 -34.14
N VAL A 61 37.38 22.09 -32.97
CA VAL A 61 36.42 21.16 -32.39
C VAL A 61 36.31 21.44 -30.90
N GLN A 62 35.09 21.66 -30.43
CA GLN A 62 34.81 22.02 -29.06
C GLN A 62 33.72 21.13 -28.48
N TRP A 63 33.89 20.71 -27.22
CA TRP A 63 32.85 20.02 -26.49
C TRP A 63 31.75 21.00 -26.06
N SER A 64 30.49 20.57 -26.06
CA SER A 64 29.43 21.37 -25.47
C SER A 64 29.66 21.50 -23.95
N PRO A 65 29.53 22.71 -23.37
CA PRO A 65 29.66 22.93 -21.93
C PRO A 65 28.38 22.57 -21.15
N LEU A 66 27.25 22.38 -21.84
CA LEU A 66 25.95 22.10 -21.22
C LEU A 66 25.42 20.69 -21.56
N LEU A 67 25.70 20.19 -22.75
CA LEU A 67 25.16 18.93 -23.24
C LEU A 67 26.25 17.86 -23.29
N ARG A 68 26.09 16.85 -22.44
CA ARG A 68 27.03 15.73 -22.38
C ARG A 68 26.94 14.88 -23.65
N GLY A 69 28.10 14.50 -24.16
CA GLY A 69 28.20 13.73 -25.40
C GLY A 69 27.87 14.52 -26.66
N VAL A 70 27.82 15.85 -26.60
CA VAL A 70 27.68 16.72 -27.78
C VAL A 70 28.97 17.49 -28.03
N ALA A 71 29.37 17.58 -29.29
CA ALA A 71 30.51 18.38 -29.72
C ALA A 71 30.16 19.21 -30.96
N SER A 72 30.77 20.37 -31.07
CA SER A 72 30.64 21.27 -32.22
C SER A 72 31.94 21.33 -32.99
N THR A 73 31.84 21.33 -34.32
CA THR A 73 32.97 21.50 -35.25
C THR A 73 32.73 22.75 -36.07
N CYS A 74 33.77 23.55 -36.33
CA CYS A 74 33.69 24.66 -37.27
C CYS A 74 34.61 24.46 -38.48
N SER A 75 34.14 24.94 -39.63
CA SER A 75 34.79 24.82 -40.93
C SER A 75 35.10 26.20 -41.51
N PHE A 76 36.10 26.29 -42.40
CA PHE A 76 36.51 27.57 -43.02
C PHE A 76 35.42 28.23 -43.89
N ASP A 77 34.41 27.46 -44.34
CA ASP A 77 33.20 27.93 -45.03
C ASP A 77 32.21 28.68 -44.11
N ARG A 78 32.62 28.95 -42.86
CA ARG A 78 31.84 29.62 -41.82
C ARG A 78 30.62 28.83 -41.33
N LYS A 79 30.60 27.52 -41.53
CA LYS A 79 29.60 26.64 -40.92
C LYS A 79 30.07 26.10 -39.58
N VAL A 80 29.10 25.94 -38.69
CA VAL A 80 29.25 25.22 -37.42
C VAL A 80 28.27 24.06 -37.43
N GLN A 81 28.78 22.85 -37.19
CA GLN A 81 27.98 21.62 -37.12
C GLN A 81 28.04 21.08 -35.69
N CYS A 82 26.92 20.55 -35.21
CA CYS A 82 26.80 19.92 -33.89
C CYS A 82 26.57 18.42 -34.06
N HIS A 83 27.35 17.63 -33.34
CA HIS A 83 27.38 16.18 -33.45
C HIS A 83 27.04 15.55 -32.11
N SER A 84 26.10 14.60 -32.13
CA SER A 84 25.81 13.73 -30.99
C SER A 84 26.74 12.53 -31.03
N LEU A 85 27.51 12.36 -29.96
CA LEU A 85 28.48 11.29 -29.80
C LEU A 85 27.96 10.17 -28.89
N ASN A 86 26.72 10.28 -28.39
CA ASN A 86 26.15 9.33 -27.42
C ASN A 86 26.23 7.86 -27.88
N GLY A 87 26.03 7.59 -29.18
CA GLY A 87 26.18 6.25 -29.74
C GLY A 87 27.64 5.82 -29.95
N ALA A 88 28.52 6.77 -30.28
CA ALA A 88 29.93 6.51 -30.58
C ALA A 88 30.70 5.97 -29.36
N PHE A 89 30.30 6.34 -28.14
CA PHE A 89 30.96 5.85 -26.93
C PHE A 89 30.76 4.36 -26.66
N THR A 90 29.77 3.70 -27.29
CA THR A 90 29.60 2.25 -27.13
C THR A 90 30.76 1.47 -27.77
N LEU A 91 31.41 2.05 -28.78
CA LEU A 91 32.53 1.44 -29.51
C LEU A 91 33.82 1.36 -28.67
N SER A 92 33.98 2.22 -27.66
CA SER A 92 35.13 2.12 -26.74
C SER A 92 35.03 0.92 -25.80
N GLY A 93 33.86 0.26 -25.70
CA GLY A 93 33.60 -0.81 -24.74
C GLY A 93 33.55 -0.35 -23.28
N ARG A 94 33.69 0.96 -23.02
CA ARG A 94 33.60 1.55 -21.69
C ARG A 94 32.57 2.68 -21.69
N PRO A 95 31.53 2.62 -20.85
CA PRO A 95 30.58 3.71 -20.75
C PRO A 95 31.28 4.98 -20.24
N PRO A 96 31.06 6.14 -20.85
CA PRO A 96 31.61 7.41 -20.36
C PRO A 96 31.19 7.67 -18.92
N LYS A 97 32.04 8.37 -18.16
CA LYS A 97 31.79 8.66 -16.73
C LYS A 97 30.41 9.23 -16.44
N TRP A 98 29.87 10.08 -17.32
CA TRP A 98 28.55 10.68 -17.12
C TRP A 98 27.35 9.76 -17.37
N THR A 99 27.57 8.61 -18.01
CA THR A 99 26.53 7.58 -18.19
C THR A 99 26.61 6.49 -17.13
N GLN A 100 27.72 6.40 -16.41
CA GLN A 100 27.87 5.48 -15.29
C GLN A 100 27.00 5.94 -14.12
N ARG A 101 26.22 5.02 -13.56
CA ARG A 101 25.49 5.24 -12.32
C ARG A 101 26.31 4.65 -11.18
N PRO A 102 27.02 5.46 -10.38
CA PRO A 102 27.83 4.94 -9.29
C PRO A 102 26.98 4.33 -8.19
N SER A 103 25.77 4.83 -7.98
CA SER A 103 24.82 4.30 -7.00
C SER A 103 23.40 4.39 -7.51
N GLY A 104 22.53 3.57 -6.94
CA GLY A 104 21.12 3.57 -7.25
C GLY A 104 20.31 2.89 -6.16
N VAL A 105 19.06 3.30 -6.04
CA VAL A 105 18.06 2.68 -5.17
C VAL A 105 16.75 2.54 -5.95
N ALA A 106 16.08 1.42 -5.77
CA ALA A 106 14.78 1.13 -6.35
C ALA A 106 13.88 0.48 -5.31
N PHE A 107 12.62 0.91 -5.25
CA PHE A 107 11.59 0.29 -4.42
C PHE A 107 10.73 -0.61 -5.29
N GLY A 108 10.48 -1.80 -4.78
CA GLY A 108 9.61 -2.80 -5.36
C GLY A 108 8.41 -3.09 -4.46
N PHE A 109 7.57 -3.99 -4.94
CA PHE A 109 6.40 -4.46 -4.22
C PHE A 109 6.77 -5.08 -2.87
N GLY A 110 5.89 -4.96 -1.87
CA GLY A 110 6.06 -5.58 -0.56
C GLY A 110 7.13 -4.92 0.32
N GLY A 111 7.41 -3.63 0.10
CA GLY A 111 8.40 -2.86 0.85
C GLY A 111 9.84 -3.25 0.53
N GLN A 112 10.10 -3.92 -0.58
CA GLN A 112 11.46 -4.30 -0.96
C GLN A 112 12.21 -3.08 -1.47
N CYS A 113 13.33 -2.76 -0.86
CA CYS A 113 14.26 -1.73 -1.28
C CYS A 113 15.55 -2.39 -1.77
N VAL A 114 15.89 -2.15 -3.02
CA VAL A 114 17.10 -2.66 -3.67
C VAL A 114 18.05 -1.50 -3.88
N SER A 115 19.26 -1.59 -3.37
CA SER A 115 20.29 -0.56 -3.55
C SER A 115 21.63 -1.14 -3.97
N PHE A 116 22.41 -0.34 -4.69
CA PHE A 116 23.80 -0.61 -5.04
C PHE A 116 24.62 0.68 -4.95
N ALA A 117 25.91 0.55 -4.70
CA ALA A 117 26.85 1.66 -4.58
C ALA A 117 28.19 1.32 -5.24
N ALA A 118 28.98 2.33 -5.60
CA ALA A 118 30.25 2.15 -6.29
C ALA A 118 31.31 1.53 -5.39
N ASP A 119 31.19 1.76 -4.08
CA ASP A 119 32.14 1.31 -3.06
C ASP A 119 32.08 -0.20 -2.82
N ALA A 120 30.96 -0.84 -3.19
CA ALA A 120 30.76 -2.27 -2.99
C ALA A 120 30.03 -2.89 -4.20
N PRO A 121 30.61 -3.91 -4.86
CA PRO A 121 29.96 -4.62 -5.96
C PRO A 121 28.86 -5.59 -5.44
N VAL A 122 28.07 -5.15 -4.47
CA VAL A 122 27.06 -5.96 -3.79
C VAL A 122 25.72 -5.26 -3.90
N LEU A 123 24.72 -6.02 -4.37
CA LEU A 123 23.34 -5.60 -4.36
C LEU A 123 22.76 -5.81 -2.95
N GLN A 124 22.26 -4.75 -2.34
CA GLN A 124 21.59 -4.84 -1.05
C GLN A 124 20.08 -4.89 -1.26
N VAL A 125 19.44 -5.93 -0.76
CA VAL A 125 17.98 -6.05 -0.74
C VAL A 125 17.53 -5.98 0.72
N ARG A 126 16.68 -5.00 1.02
CA ARG A 126 16.18 -4.75 2.38
C ARG A 126 14.67 -4.61 2.33
N LYS A 127 13.95 -5.30 3.21
CA LYS A 127 12.54 -4.99 3.44
C LYS A 127 12.48 -3.75 4.31
N VAL A 128 11.94 -2.67 3.77
CA VAL A 128 11.66 -1.45 4.51
C VAL A 128 10.26 -1.58 5.09
N VAL A 129 10.18 -1.55 6.41
CA VAL A 129 8.94 -1.55 7.17
C VAL A 129 8.75 -0.12 7.68
N GLU A 130 7.63 0.51 7.34
CA GLU A 130 7.31 1.88 7.78
C GLU A 130 6.93 1.92 9.27
N ASP A 131 6.20 0.90 9.73
CA ASP A 131 5.70 0.77 11.09
C ASP A 131 5.98 -0.64 11.62
N GLU A 132 7.06 -0.75 12.40
CA GLU A 132 7.49 -2.00 13.02
C GLU A 132 6.47 -2.57 14.03
N PRO A 133 5.88 -1.78 14.96
CA PRO A 133 4.88 -2.33 15.89
C PRO A 133 3.62 -2.83 15.17
N LEU A 134 3.17 -2.17 14.11
CA LEU A 134 2.03 -2.65 13.32
C LEU A 134 2.35 -3.95 12.56
N ALA A 135 3.54 -4.06 12.00
CA ALA A 135 3.98 -5.28 11.32
C ALA A 135 4.07 -6.47 12.30
N ALA A 136 4.61 -6.23 13.49
CA ALA A 136 4.67 -7.24 14.55
C ALA A 136 3.26 -7.67 15.02
N ALA A 137 2.36 -6.72 15.25
CA ALA A 137 0.98 -7.00 15.62
C ALA A 137 0.21 -7.77 14.54
N SER A 138 0.48 -7.50 13.26
CA SER A 138 -0.11 -8.24 12.14
C SER A 138 0.41 -9.67 12.08
N ALA A 139 1.72 -9.88 12.26
CA ALA A 139 2.31 -11.21 12.28
C ALA A 139 1.85 -12.06 13.47
N GLU A 140 1.59 -11.45 14.63
CA GLU A 140 0.97 -12.12 15.78
C GLU A 140 -0.46 -12.53 15.48
N PHE A 141 -1.24 -11.65 14.85
CA PHE A 141 -2.61 -11.91 14.44
C PHE A 141 -2.71 -13.06 13.44
N ASP A 142 -1.87 -13.05 12.40
CA ASP A 142 -1.81 -14.13 11.40
C ASP A 142 -1.47 -15.48 12.06
N ARG A 143 -0.54 -15.49 13.02
CA ARG A 143 -0.22 -16.69 13.81
C ARG A 143 -1.39 -17.21 14.63
N ALA A 144 -2.16 -16.33 15.25
CA ALA A 144 -3.33 -16.71 16.05
C ALA A 144 -4.47 -17.25 15.16
N LEU A 145 -4.60 -16.73 13.93
CA LEU A 145 -5.52 -17.26 12.93
C LEU A 145 -5.12 -18.66 12.48
N ASP A 146 -3.84 -18.86 12.15
CA ASP A 146 -3.33 -20.16 11.70
C ASP A 146 -3.41 -21.24 12.79
N SER A 147 -3.19 -20.87 14.05
CA SER A 147 -3.29 -21.79 15.19
C SER A 147 -4.73 -22.05 15.65
N GLY A 148 -5.68 -21.20 15.24
CA GLY A 148 -7.06 -21.21 15.73
C GLY A 148 -7.22 -20.70 17.16
N ASP A 149 -6.17 -20.18 17.81
CA ASP A 149 -6.23 -19.63 19.17
C ASP A 149 -6.71 -18.16 19.18
N LEU A 150 -7.95 -17.97 18.74
CA LEU A 150 -8.59 -16.65 18.73
C LEU A 150 -9.04 -16.20 20.13
N ARG A 151 -9.22 -17.14 21.06
CA ARG A 151 -9.56 -16.84 22.46
C ARG A 151 -8.39 -16.20 23.19
N GLY A 152 -7.18 -16.75 23.06
CA GLY A 152 -5.96 -16.16 23.63
C GLY A 152 -5.68 -14.76 23.07
N LEU A 153 -5.88 -14.58 21.77
CA LEU A 153 -5.75 -13.28 21.09
C LEU A 153 -6.75 -12.24 21.66
N CYS A 154 -8.03 -12.58 21.79
CA CYS A 154 -9.04 -11.66 22.35
C CYS A 154 -8.71 -11.28 23.80
N ALA A 155 -8.22 -12.22 24.61
CA ALA A 155 -7.80 -11.94 25.99
C ALA A 155 -6.61 -10.96 26.03
N SER A 156 -5.58 -11.20 25.20
CA SER A 156 -4.42 -10.32 25.06
C SER A 156 -4.83 -8.90 24.63
N LYS A 157 -5.70 -8.79 23.61
CA LYS A 157 -6.20 -7.49 23.12
C LYS A 157 -7.08 -6.77 24.14
N SER A 158 -7.87 -7.50 24.93
CA SER A 158 -8.67 -6.91 26.00
C SER A 158 -7.81 -6.32 27.12
N ALA A 159 -6.68 -6.95 27.45
CA ALA A 159 -5.73 -6.46 28.44
C ALA A 159 -4.88 -5.28 27.92
N ALA A 160 -4.58 -5.25 26.62
CA ALA A 160 -3.84 -4.17 25.97
C ALA A 160 -4.73 -2.97 25.55
N ALA A 161 -6.04 -3.05 25.75
CA ALA A 161 -6.99 -2.01 25.36
C ALA A 161 -6.74 -0.71 26.12
N ALA A 162 -6.81 0.42 25.42
CA ALA A 162 -6.58 1.73 26.02
C ALA A 162 -7.82 2.24 26.78
N THR A 163 -9.01 1.86 26.31
CA THR A 163 -10.28 2.28 26.91
C THR A 163 -11.08 1.11 27.48
N ALA A 164 -11.86 1.39 28.52
CA ALA A 164 -12.78 0.41 29.09
C ALA A 164 -13.80 -0.11 28.06
N HIS A 165 -14.19 0.75 27.10
CA HIS A 165 -15.08 0.36 26.01
C HIS A 165 -14.41 -0.63 25.06
N GLU A 166 -13.16 -0.38 24.64
CA GLU A 166 -12.41 -1.33 23.81
C GLU A 166 -12.20 -2.67 24.53
N ALA A 167 -11.90 -2.64 25.83
CA ALA A 167 -11.78 -3.85 26.63
C ALA A 167 -13.10 -4.66 26.65
N GLN A 168 -14.24 -3.99 26.76
CA GLN A 168 -15.57 -4.62 26.66
C GLN A 168 -15.83 -5.21 25.27
N VAL A 169 -15.45 -4.52 24.20
CA VAL A 169 -15.59 -5.02 22.82
C VAL A 169 -14.76 -6.28 22.63
N TRP A 170 -13.52 -6.32 23.10
CA TRP A 170 -12.66 -7.52 23.02
C TRP A 170 -13.16 -8.66 23.91
N SER A 171 -13.69 -8.35 25.09
CA SER A 171 -14.35 -9.34 25.96
C SER A 171 -15.59 -9.94 25.30
N PHE A 172 -16.39 -9.11 24.62
CA PHE A 172 -17.55 -9.55 23.85
C PHE A 172 -17.13 -10.40 22.64
N LEU A 173 -16.09 -9.99 21.90
CA LEU A 173 -15.58 -10.76 20.77
C LEU A 173 -15.07 -12.14 21.19
N ARG A 174 -14.48 -12.26 22.39
CA ARG A 174 -14.04 -13.55 22.95
C ARG A 174 -15.19 -14.55 23.09
N ILE A 175 -16.37 -14.08 23.50
CA ILE A 175 -17.57 -14.92 23.70
C ILE A 175 -18.02 -15.58 22.39
N LEU A 176 -17.82 -14.90 21.26
CA LEU A 176 -18.17 -15.46 19.95
C LEU A 176 -17.33 -16.69 19.58
N PHE A 177 -16.19 -16.89 20.23
CA PHE A 177 -15.28 -18.02 20.02
C PHE A 177 -15.41 -19.10 21.10
N GLU A 178 -16.40 -19.01 22.00
CA GLU A 178 -16.72 -20.09 22.94
C GLU A 178 -17.63 -21.16 22.32
N GLU A 179 -17.62 -22.35 22.91
CA GLU A 179 -18.40 -23.51 22.42
C GLU A 179 -19.91 -23.21 22.42
N ASP A 180 -20.41 -22.54 23.47
CA ASP A 180 -21.81 -22.10 23.61
C ASP A 180 -21.94 -20.57 23.52
N ALA A 181 -21.43 -19.97 22.43
CA ALA A 181 -21.42 -18.52 22.21
C ALA A 181 -22.78 -17.84 22.45
N ARG A 182 -23.89 -18.49 22.10
CA ARG A 182 -25.24 -17.93 22.30
C ARG A 182 -25.62 -17.81 23.78
N ALA A 183 -25.30 -18.80 24.60
CA ALA A 183 -25.65 -18.80 26.02
C ALA A 183 -24.84 -17.74 26.79
N GLU A 184 -23.53 -17.71 26.56
CA GLU A 184 -22.62 -16.72 27.15
C GLU A 184 -22.95 -15.28 26.71
N LEU A 185 -23.35 -15.10 25.44
CA LEU A 185 -23.76 -13.79 24.93
C LEU A 185 -25.07 -13.30 25.57
N LEU A 186 -26.04 -14.20 25.77
CA LEU A 186 -27.27 -13.88 26.50
C LEU A 186 -26.96 -13.49 27.95
N THR A 187 -26.07 -14.21 28.63
CA THR A 187 -25.61 -13.87 29.97
C THR A 187 -24.95 -12.49 30.01
N HIS A 188 -24.06 -12.18 29.06
CA HIS A 188 -23.37 -10.88 29.00
C HIS A 188 -24.32 -9.72 28.64
N LEU A 189 -25.45 -9.99 27.98
CA LEU A 189 -26.51 -9.00 27.70
C LEU A 189 -27.54 -8.86 28.85
N GLY A 190 -27.40 -9.64 29.93
CA GLY A 190 -28.31 -9.60 31.09
C GLY A 190 -29.54 -10.50 30.96
N PHE A 191 -29.50 -11.47 30.06
CA PHE A 191 -30.50 -12.53 29.88
C PHE A 191 -29.95 -13.86 30.40
N ASP A 192 -29.75 -13.95 31.72
CA ASP A 192 -29.39 -15.22 32.36
C ASP A 192 -30.61 -16.16 32.38
N ALA A 193 -30.45 -17.34 31.77
CA ALA A 193 -31.47 -18.37 31.74
C ALA A 193 -31.93 -18.77 33.14
N LYS A 194 -31.02 -18.81 34.13
CA LYS A 194 -31.32 -19.21 35.51
C LYS A 194 -32.11 -18.15 36.27
N GLU A 195 -31.76 -16.87 36.11
CA GLU A 195 -32.54 -15.79 36.72
C GLU A 195 -33.95 -15.70 36.13
N ILE A 196 -34.09 -15.92 34.83
CA ILE A 196 -35.39 -15.89 34.15
C ILE A 196 -36.22 -17.09 34.61
N GLU A 197 -35.62 -18.26 34.77
CA GLU A 197 -36.26 -19.45 35.34
C GLU A 197 -36.66 -19.25 36.80
N GLU A 198 -35.82 -18.65 37.64
CA GLU A 198 -36.17 -18.33 39.02
C GLU A 198 -37.29 -17.29 39.13
N LYS A 199 -37.29 -16.27 38.26
CA LYS A 199 -38.37 -15.28 38.18
C LYS A 199 -39.66 -15.93 37.70
N ALA A 200 -39.59 -16.81 36.70
CA ALA A 200 -40.72 -17.62 36.24
C ALA A 200 -41.27 -18.51 37.37
N MET A 201 -40.40 -19.17 38.15
CA MET A 201 -40.77 -20.00 39.30
C MET A 201 -41.33 -19.19 40.48
N LYS A 202 -40.87 -17.96 40.70
CA LYS A 202 -41.45 -17.05 41.72
C LYS A 202 -42.88 -16.65 41.36
N PHE A 203 -43.16 -16.41 40.08
CA PHE A 203 -44.55 -16.29 39.60
C PHE A 203 -45.31 -17.62 39.63
N ALA A 204 -44.61 -18.76 39.69
CA ALA A 204 -45.19 -20.10 39.79
C ALA A 204 -45.54 -20.52 41.24
N SER A 205 -45.15 -19.78 42.28
CA SER A 205 -45.50 -20.10 43.68
C SER A 205 -46.92 -19.61 44.01
N PRO A 206 -47.85 -20.46 44.48
CA PRO A 206 -49.20 -20.03 44.87
C PRO A 206 -49.25 -19.20 46.17
N ALA A 207 -48.10 -18.99 46.83
CA ALA A 207 -48.02 -18.49 48.20
C ALA A 207 -47.86 -16.97 48.34
N SER A 208 -47.86 -16.21 47.23
CA SER A 208 -47.93 -14.74 47.26
C SER A 208 -49.21 -14.19 46.62
N PHE A 209 -50.31 -14.96 46.72
CA PHE A 209 -51.65 -14.43 46.48
C PHE A 209 -52.17 -13.78 47.77
N ASP A 210 -51.50 -12.72 48.21
CA ASP A 210 -52.11 -11.70 49.05
C ASP A 210 -51.25 -10.44 48.97
N SER A 211 -51.91 -9.31 48.75
CA SER A 211 -51.37 -7.94 48.82
C SER A 211 -50.66 -7.34 47.59
N ASP A 212 -51.15 -7.55 46.36
CA ASP A 212 -51.12 -6.43 45.36
C ASP A 212 -52.12 -6.61 44.19
N TRP A 213 -53.27 -7.24 44.44
CA TRP A 213 -54.33 -7.32 43.43
C TRP A 213 -55.20 -6.06 43.48
N SER A 214 -54.63 -4.93 43.07
CA SER A 214 -55.46 -3.82 42.61
C SER A 214 -55.89 -4.13 41.19
N ALA A 215 -57.15 -4.54 41.08
CA ALA A 215 -57.88 -4.52 39.83
C ALA A 215 -57.68 -3.15 39.17
N VAL A 216 -56.97 -3.11 38.05
CA VAL A 216 -57.29 -2.13 37.00
C VAL A 216 -58.56 -2.66 36.34
N SER A 217 -59.66 -2.49 37.06
CA SER A 217 -60.99 -2.59 36.50
C SER A 217 -61.16 -1.40 35.57
N ASP A 218 -60.98 -1.61 34.27
CA ASP A 218 -61.68 -0.79 33.29
C ASP A 218 -63.17 -1.14 33.38
N ALA A 219 -63.83 -0.52 34.35
CA ALA A 219 -65.26 -0.55 34.55
C ALA A 219 -65.94 0.33 33.49
N ASN A 220 -65.89 -0.08 32.22
CA ASN A 220 -66.87 0.28 31.19
C ASN A 220 -66.59 -0.44 29.86
N ALA A 221 -66.98 -1.71 29.76
CA ALA A 221 -67.25 -2.34 28.46
C ALA A 221 -68.35 -3.41 28.61
N PRO A 222 -69.37 -3.43 27.72
CA PRO A 222 -70.50 -4.34 27.82
C PRO A 222 -70.10 -5.81 27.61
N GLU A 223 -70.85 -6.69 28.27
CA GLU A 223 -70.56 -8.07 28.67
C GLU A 223 -70.45 -9.12 27.53
N ASN A 224 -70.14 -8.73 26.28
CA ASN A 224 -70.13 -9.67 25.15
C ASN A 224 -68.86 -9.70 24.29
N GLN A 225 -67.74 -9.17 24.80
CA GLN A 225 -66.40 -9.33 24.20
C GLN A 225 -65.32 -9.42 25.30
N ARG A 226 -65.25 -10.53 26.04
CA ARG A 226 -64.03 -10.87 26.79
C ARG A 226 -63.11 -11.65 25.84
N PRO A 227 -61.93 -11.12 25.43
CA PRO A 227 -60.90 -12.00 24.89
C PRO A 227 -60.45 -12.94 26.00
N ALA A 228 -60.27 -14.22 25.68
CA ALA A 228 -59.71 -15.19 26.61
C ALA A 228 -58.33 -14.71 27.10
N GLY A 229 -58.12 -14.71 28.41
CA GLY A 229 -56.80 -14.64 29.06
C GLY A 229 -55.93 -13.42 28.75
N THR A 230 -56.25 -12.24 29.30
CA THR A 230 -55.28 -11.13 29.31
C THR A 230 -54.24 -11.37 30.41
N LEU A 231 -53.00 -11.70 30.04
CA LEU A 231 -51.87 -11.80 30.96
C LEU A 231 -51.58 -10.43 31.63
N CYS A 232 -51.12 -10.46 32.88
CA CYS A 232 -50.58 -9.25 33.53
C CYS A 232 -49.28 -8.81 32.82
N LYS A 233 -49.06 -7.50 32.64
CA LYS A 233 -47.86 -6.93 31.97
C LYS A 233 -46.52 -7.49 32.48
N LYS A 234 -46.44 -7.83 33.78
CA LYS A 234 -45.24 -8.46 34.38
C LYS A 234 -45.05 -9.92 33.96
N ALA A 235 -46.14 -10.65 33.75
CA ALA A 235 -46.12 -12.01 33.24
C ALA A 235 -45.78 -12.03 31.75
N GLU A 236 -46.32 -11.08 30.97
CA GLU A 236 -45.95 -10.89 29.55
C GLU A 236 -44.46 -10.60 29.39
N GLU A 237 -43.88 -9.71 30.21
CA GLU A 237 -42.44 -9.42 30.17
C GLU A 237 -41.60 -10.67 30.51
N THR A 238 -42.03 -11.47 31.48
CA THR A 238 -41.33 -12.70 31.89
C THR A 238 -41.40 -13.77 30.80
N VAL A 239 -42.56 -13.94 30.16
CA VAL A 239 -42.75 -14.83 29.01
C VAL A 239 -41.89 -14.37 27.81
N HIS A 240 -41.87 -13.07 27.51
CA HIS A 240 -41.01 -12.52 26.45
C HIS A 240 -39.53 -12.79 26.72
N ARG A 241 -39.07 -12.62 27.96
CA ARG A 241 -37.67 -12.90 28.35
C ARG A 241 -37.33 -14.39 28.28
N ALA A 242 -38.25 -15.27 28.68
CA ALA A 242 -38.08 -16.72 28.56
C ALA A 242 -38.00 -17.18 27.09
N LEU A 243 -38.86 -16.61 26.22
CA LEU A 243 -38.84 -16.86 24.78
C LEU A 243 -37.55 -16.35 24.10
N LEU A 244 -37.03 -15.19 24.52
CA LEU A 244 -35.77 -14.64 23.98
C LEU A 244 -34.57 -15.55 24.26
N VAL A 245 -34.53 -16.17 25.44
CA VAL A 245 -33.49 -17.12 25.82
C VAL A 245 -33.68 -18.48 25.14
N GLY A 246 -34.90 -18.79 24.67
CA GLY A 246 -35.25 -20.09 24.10
C GLY A 246 -35.64 -21.12 25.16
N ASN A 247 -35.93 -20.69 26.39
CA ASN A 247 -36.45 -21.53 27.45
C ASN A 247 -37.99 -21.64 27.33
N PHE A 248 -38.43 -22.51 26.42
CA PHE A 248 -39.85 -22.69 26.11
C PHE A 248 -40.62 -23.32 27.28
N GLU A 249 -39.98 -24.15 28.10
CA GLU A 249 -40.62 -24.81 29.24
C GLU A 249 -41.04 -23.78 30.31
N ALA A 250 -40.13 -22.86 30.67
CA ALA A 250 -40.44 -21.78 31.60
C ALA A 250 -41.51 -20.82 31.04
N ALA A 251 -41.49 -20.51 29.74
CA ALA A 251 -42.50 -19.67 29.10
C ALA A 251 -43.89 -20.31 29.16
N VAL A 252 -43.98 -21.62 28.91
CA VAL A 252 -45.23 -22.39 28.93
C VAL A 252 -45.77 -22.51 30.36
N GLU A 253 -44.92 -22.81 31.34
CA GLU A 253 -45.28 -22.82 32.77
C GLU A 253 -45.82 -21.47 33.26
N CYS A 254 -45.18 -20.36 32.85
CA CYS A 254 -45.69 -19.01 33.14
C CYS A 254 -47.08 -18.79 32.56
N CYS A 255 -47.31 -19.14 31.28
CA CYS A 255 -48.60 -18.96 30.60
C CYS A 255 -49.72 -19.79 31.24
N PHE A 256 -49.45 -21.06 31.59
CA PHE A 256 -50.46 -21.94 32.21
C PHE A 256 -50.91 -21.43 33.57
N ARG A 257 -50.01 -20.83 34.36
CA ARG A 257 -50.31 -20.38 35.72
C ARG A 257 -50.82 -18.94 35.81
N SER A 258 -50.52 -18.10 34.81
CA SER A 258 -51.02 -16.72 34.75
C SER A 258 -52.48 -16.58 34.32
N GLY A 259 -53.16 -17.68 34.01
CA GLY A 259 -54.58 -17.69 33.62
C GLY A 259 -54.81 -17.24 32.18
N SER A 260 -54.55 -18.14 31.22
CA SER A 260 -55.32 -18.22 29.98
C SER A 260 -56.36 -19.32 30.09
#